data_AF-A0A9Y2NGG4-F1
#
_entry.id   AF-A0A9Y2NGG4-F1
#
_cell.length_a   1.000
_cell.length_b   1.000
_cell.length_c   1.000
_cell.angle_alpha   90.00
_cell.angle_beta   90.00
_cell.angle_gamma   90.00
#
_symmetry.space_group_name_H-M   'P 1'
#
loop_
_entity.id
_entity.type
_entity.pdbx_description
1 polymer ?
#
loop_
_entity_poly.entity_id
_entity_poly.type
_entity_poly.pdbx_seq_one_letter_code
_entity_poly.pdbx_strand_id
1 'polypeptide(L)'
;MLEHYRAIAIAADRHPQAVPELPLPEEFPGRAEALDWFDAERANLTAAVALGMTTYHLETSGALSGTLVRYFERRHHLLDWEIVARYRVVTAKQLGIPGAIGAASNSLGAAVPGTVTVCGRSGRSSRLRLRRGWDTKASGR
;
A
#
# COMPACT_ATOMS: atom_id res chain seq x y z
N MET A 1 11.63 7.54 -15.24
CA MET A 1 11.26 6.11 -15.33
C MET A 1 10.21 5.72 -14.30
N LEU A 2 10.49 5.77 -12.98
CA LEU A 2 9.51 5.35 -11.96
C LEU A 2 8.18 6.14 -12.01
N GLU A 3 8.24 7.46 -12.18
CA GLU A 3 7.03 8.28 -12.25
C GLU A 3 6.22 8.04 -13.53
N HIS A 4 6.89 7.67 -14.62
CA HIS A 4 6.23 7.27 -15.87
C HIS A 4 5.45 5.96 -15.69
N TYR A 5 6.08 4.95 -15.09
CA TYR A 5 5.40 3.69 -14.74
C TYR A 5 4.24 3.92 -13.77
N ARG A 6 4.40 4.81 -12.79
CA ARG A 6 3.31 5.19 -11.88
C ARG A 6 2.13 5.81 -12.64
N ALA A 7 2.38 6.77 -13.51
CA ALA A 7 1.33 7.45 -14.27
C ALA A 7 0.53 6.47 -15.14
N ILE A 8 1.22 5.63 -15.92
CA ILE A 8 0.57 4.65 -16.80
C ILE A 8 -0.17 3.58 -15.99
N ALA A 9 0.40 3.09 -14.89
CA ALA A 9 -0.29 2.12 -14.03
C ALA A 9 -1.57 2.70 -13.40
N ILE A 10 -1.55 3.97 -12.98
CA ILE A 10 -2.76 4.65 -12.48
C ILE A 10 -3.82 4.78 -13.59
N ALA A 11 -3.40 5.12 -14.82
CA ALA A 11 -4.31 5.18 -15.95
C ALA A 11 -4.94 3.81 -16.24
N ALA A 12 -4.12 2.76 -16.36
CA ALA A 12 -4.56 1.40 -16.61
C ALA A 12 -5.58 0.91 -15.56
N ASP A 13 -5.33 1.14 -14.27
CA ASP A 13 -6.21 0.64 -13.21
C ASP A 13 -7.53 1.42 -13.05
N ARG A 14 -7.68 2.57 -13.70
CA ARG A 14 -8.98 3.25 -13.80
C ARG A 14 -9.97 2.49 -14.68
N HIS A 15 -9.53 1.80 -15.74
CA HIS A 15 -10.45 1.09 -16.64
C HIS A 15 -11.21 -0.06 -15.95
N PRO A 16 -10.58 -0.92 -15.14
CA PRO A 16 -11.32 -1.91 -14.36
C PRO A 16 -12.20 -1.34 -13.25
N GLN A 17 -11.97 -0.09 -12.84
CA GLN A 17 -12.73 0.65 -11.82
C GLN A 17 -13.76 1.62 -12.43
N ALA A 18 -13.99 1.53 -13.74
CA ALA A 18 -14.85 2.45 -14.47
C ALA A 18 -16.24 2.55 -13.83
N VAL A 19 -16.64 3.78 -13.54
CA VAL A 19 -18.00 4.15 -13.16
C VAL A 19 -18.57 4.96 -14.33
N PRO A 20 -19.83 4.75 -14.75
CA PRO A 20 -20.37 5.36 -15.98
C PRO A 20 -20.26 6.89 -16.08
N GLU A 21 -20.14 7.57 -14.94
CA GLU A 21 -20.15 9.03 -14.81
C GLU A 21 -18.77 9.68 -14.93
N LEU A 22 -17.68 8.89 -14.95
CA LEU A 22 -16.32 9.41 -14.96
C LEU A 22 -15.61 9.12 -16.29
N PRO A 23 -14.95 10.12 -16.90
CA PRO A 23 -14.16 9.91 -18.09
C PRO A 23 -12.99 8.97 -17.79
N LEU A 24 -12.80 7.99 -18.66
CA LEU A 24 -11.67 7.07 -18.58
C LEU A 24 -10.44 7.65 -19.26
N PRO A 25 -9.24 7.25 -18.83
CA PRO A 25 -8.00 7.63 -19.50
C PRO A 25 -7.99 7.15 -20.97
N GLU A 26 -7.42 7.95 -21.87
CA GLU A 26 -7.35 7.63 -23.31
C GLU A 26 -6.17 6.72 -23.65
N GLU A 27 -5.24 6.54 -22.72
CA GLU A 27 -4.02 5.74 -22.87
C GLU A 27 -4.32 4.25 -23.10
N PHE A 28 -5.50 3.78 -22.71
CA PHE A 28 -5.96 2.42 -22.99
C PHE A 28 -7.32 2.42 -23.69
N PRO A 29 -7.48 1.62 -24.76
CA PRO A 29 -8.77 1.49 -25.46
C PRO A 29 -9.90 0.93 -24.59
N GLY A 30 -9.55 0.22 -23.50
CA GLY A 30 -10.53 -0.47 -22.69
C GLY A 30 -9.92 -1.25 -21.53
N ARG A 31 -10.81 -1.93 -20.80
CA ARG A 31 -10.45 -2.73 -19.63
C ARG A 31 -9.56 -3.93 -19.97
N ALA A 32 -9.81 -4.59 -21.11
CA ALA A 32 -9.05 -5.78 -21.50
C ALA A 32 -7.61 -5.41 -21.83
N GLU A 33 -7.44 -4.37 -22.65
CA GLU A 33 -6.14 -3.85 -23.08
C GLU A 33 -5.31 -3.33 -21.90
N ALA A 34 -5.96 -2.67 -20.93
CA ALA A 34 -5.29 -2.23 -19.71
C ALA A 34 -4.78 -3.42 -18.86
N LEU A 35 -5.55 -4.50 -18.77
CA LEU A 35 -5.14 -5.70 -18.03
C LEU A 35 -4.03 -6.46 -18.78
N ASP A 36 -4.10 -6.54 -20.10
CA ASP A 36 -3.08 -7.20 -20.92
C ASP A 36 -1.75 -6.43 -20.88
N TRP A 37 -1.79 -5.10 -20.78
CA TRP A 37 -0.60 -4.30 -20.52
C TRP A 37 -0.01 -4.59 -19.13
N PHE A 38 -0.84 -4.72 -18.09
CA PHE A 38 -0.35 -5.12 -16.77
C PHE A 38 0.28 -6.52 -16.77
N ASP A 39 -0.27 -7.46 -17.54
CA ASP A 39 0.32 -8.78 -17.71
C ASP A 39 1.71 -8.69 -18.37
N ALA A 40 1.84 -7.91 -19.44
CA ALA A 40 3.09 -7.72 -20.17
C ALA A 40 4.17 -7.01 -19.32
N GLU A 41 3.79 -5.99 -18.56
CA GLU A 41 4.72 -5.17 -17.78
C GLU A 41 4.90 -5.67 -16.33
N ARG A 42 4.26 -6.78 -15.94
CA ARG A 42 4.22 -7.26 -14.55
C ARG A 42 5.60 -7.26 -13.87
N ALA A 43 6.59 -7.88 -14.52
CA ALA A 43 7.94 -7.99 -13.96
C ALA A 43 8.61 -6.61 -13.79
N ASN A 44 8.42 -5.72 -14.76
CA ASN A 44 8.97 -4.36 -14.73
C ASN A 44 8.33 -3.52 -13.64
N LEU A 45 7.01 -3.62 -13.45
CA LEU A 45 6.28 -2.90 -12.42
C LEU A 45 6.64 -3.37 -11.00
N THR A 46 6.78 -4.69 -10.79
CA THR A 46 7.26 -5.24 -9.51
C THR A 46 8.69 -4.78 -9.22
N ALA A 47 9.58 -4.79 -10.23
CA ALA A 47 10.94 -4.27 -10.10
C ALA A 47 10.94 -2.76 -9.79
N ALA A 48 10.04 -1.98 -10.40
CA ALA A 48 9.91 -0.55 -10.14
C ALA A 48 9.46 -0.25 -8.70
N VAL A 49 8.56 -1.05 -8.11
CA VAL A 49 8.19 -0.94 -6.69
C VAL A 49 9.42 -1.16 -5.80
N ALA A 50 10.17 -2.22 -6.05
CA ALA A 50 11.38 -2.54 -5.29
C ALA A 50 12.46 -1.44 -5.43
N LEU A 51 12.69 -0.96 -6.65
CA LEU A 51 13.63 0.13 -6.91
C LEU A 51 13.23 1.39 -6.13
N GLY A 52 11.95 1.78 -6.20
CA GLY A 52 11.45 2.95 -5.47
C GLY A 52 11.64 2.87 -3.95
N MET A 53 11.58 1.65 -3.37
CA MET A 53 11.91 1.43 -1.96
C MET A 53 13.40 1.66 -1.68
N THR A 54 14.28 1.13 -2.53
CA THR A 54 15.74 1.25 -2.35
C THR A 54 16.26 2.66 -2.58
N THR A 55 15.59 3.46 -3.41
CA THR A 55 15.99 4.84 -3.74
C THR A 55 15.17 5.90 -2.99
N TYR A 56 14.43 5.51 -1.94
CA TYR A 56 13.61 6.40 -1.10
C TYR A 56 12.48 7.18 -1.81
N HIS A 57 12.01 6.69 -2.97
CA HIS A 57 10.80 7.19 -3.64
C HIS A 57 9.54 6.50 -3.07
N LEU A 58 9.32 6.67 -1.77
CA LEU A 58 8.30 5.94 -1.01
C LEU A 58 6.88 6.25 -1.48
N GLU A 59 6.57 7.48 -1.86
CA GLU A 59 5.24 7.83 -2.38
C GLU A 59 4.93 7.12 -3.70
N THR A 60 5.87 7.16 -4.64
CA THR A 60 5.75 6.49 -5.94
C THR A 60 5.63 4.97 -5.75
N SER A 61 6.46 4.38 -4.89
CA SER A 61 6.39 2.94 -4.57
C SER A 61 5.07 2.55 -3.88
N GLY A 62 4.59 3.39 -2.96
CA GLY A 62 3.31 3.20 -2.27
C GLY A 62 2.10 3.29 -3.22
N ALA A 63 2.11 4.26 -4.13
CA ALA A 63 1.05 4.38 -5.14
C ALA A 63 1.05 3.18 -6.10
N LEU A 64 2.23 2.83 -6.63
CA LEU A 64 2.37 1.72 -7.58
C LEU A 64 2.00 0.36 -6.95
N SER A 65 2.45 0.11 -5.72
CA SER A 65 2.08 -1.12 -5.00
C SER A 65 0.58 -1.20 -4.71
N GLY A 66 -0.09 -0.07 -4.44
CA GLY A 66 -1.54 -0.02 -4.28
C GLY A 66 -2.29 -0.43 -5.55
N THR A 67 -1.81 0.02 -6.70
CA THR A 67 -2.35 -0.35 -8.01
C THR A 67 -2.11 -1.83 -8.32
N LEU A 68 -0.88 -2.31 -8.15
CA LEU A 68 -0.51 -3.70 -8.46
C LEU A 68 -1.24 -4.72 -7.61
N VAL A 69 -1.47 -4.43 -6.32
CA VAL A 69 -2.29 -5.28 -5.44
C VAL A 69 -3.67 -5.57 -6.05
N ARG A 70 -4.36 -4.55 -6.56
CA ARG A 70 -5.70 -4.71 -7.15
C ARG A 70 -5.66 -5.51 -8.44
N TYR A 71 -4.62 -5.29 -9.24
CA TYR A 71 -4.37 -6.07 -10.44
C TYR A 71 -4.11 -7.56 -10.12
N PHE A 72 -3.22 -7.86 -9.16
CA PHE A 72 -2.90 -9.23 -8.78
C PHE A 72 -4.06 -9.98 -8.16
N GLU A 73 -4.91 -9.30 -7.38
CA GLU A 73 -6.15 -9.85 -6.86
C GLU A 73 -7.06 -10.32 -8.01
N ARG A 74 -7.23 -9.51 -9.07
CA ARG A 74 -8.07 -9.83 -10.23
C ARG A 74 -7.49 -10.95 -11.11
N ARG A 75 -6.17 -11.02 -11.26
CA ARG A 75 -5.48 -12.04 -12.10
C ARG A 75 -5.00 -13.26 -11.30
N HIS A 76 -5.29 -13.31 -9.99
CA HIS A 76 -4.87 -14.39 -9.09
C HIS A 76 -3.35 -14.65 -9.04
N HIS A 77 -2.53 -13.60 -9.13
CA HIS A 77 -1.07 -13.70 -8.99
C HIS A 77 -0.64 -13.64 -7.51
N LEU A 78 -0.93 -14.70 -6.76
CA LEU A 78 -0.80 -14.72 -5.30
C LEU A 78 0.61 -14.42 -4.76
N LEU A 79 1.66 -14.96 -5.41
CA LEU A 79 3.05 -14.74 -4.97
C LEU A 79 3.50 -13.29 -5.19
N ASP A 80 3.23 -12.74 -6.36
CA ASP A 80 3.54 -11.33 -6.65
C ASP A 80 2.72 -10.40 -5.76
N TRP A 81 1.47 -10.77 -5.48
CA TRP A 81 0.62 -10.06 -4.53
C TRP A 81 1.24 -10.02 -3.14
N GLU A 82 1.66 -11.16 -2.59
CA GLU A 82 2.29 -11.21 -1.28
C GLU A 82 3.53 -10.31 -1.20
N ILE A 83 4.42 -10.40 -2.19
CA ILE A 83 5.66 -9.62 -2.25
C ILE A 83 5.36 -8.13 -2.25
N VAL A 84 4.47 -7.67 -3.12
CA VAL A 84 4.13 -6.24 -3.25
C VAL A 84 3.34 -5.73 -2.04
N ALA A 85 2.46 -6.56 -1.46
CA ALA A 85 1.74 -6.20 -0.24
C ALA A 85 2.68 -6.02 0.96
N ARG A 86 3.74 -6.85 1.08
CA ARG A 86 4.80 -6.66 2.09
C ARG A 86 5.53 -5.33 1.90
N TYR A 87 5.92 -4.99 0.67
CA TYR A 87 6.55 -3.70 0.39
C TYR A 87 5.64 -2.55 0.79
N ARG A 88 4.36 -2.60 0.40
CA ARG A 88 3.38 -1.57 0.74
C ARG A 88 3.22 -1.36 2.26
N VAL A 89 3.25 -2.43 3.07
CA VAL A 89 3.22 -2.32 4.53
C VAL A 89 4.47 -1.58 5.04
N VAL A 90 5.65 -1.91 4.53
CA VAL A 90 6.91 -1.23 4.91
C VAL A 90 6.86 0.24 4.51
N THR A 91 6.47 0.55 3.27
CA THR A 91 6.34 1.93 2.77
C THR A 91 5.35 2.73 3.62
N ALA A 92 4.18 2.17 3.92
CA ALA A 92 3.15 2.86 4.70
C ALA A 92 3.59 3.15 6.14
N LYS A 93 4.38 2.24 6.74
CA LYS A 93 5.01 2.45 8.05
C LYS A 93 6.05 3.57 7.99
N GLN A 94 6.89 3.59 6.95
CA GLN A 94 7.91 4.63 6.78
C GLN A 94 7.31 6.02 6.52
N LEU A 95 6.22 6.10 5.76
CA LEU A 95 5.48 7.34 5.51
C LEU A 95 4.61 7.78 6.70
N GLY A 96 4.39 6.91 7.69
CA GLY A 96 3.61 7.23 8.89
C GLY A 96 2.11 7.46 8.62
N ILE A 97 1.53 6.82 7.60
CA ILE A 97 0.12 7.00 7.20
C ILE A 97 -0.72 5.84 7.77
N PRO A 98 -1.48 6.00 8.87
CA PRO A 98 -2.15 4.88 9.54
C PRO A 98 -3.19 4.16 8.68
N GLY A 99 -3.95 4.92 7.88
CA GLY A 99 -4.94 4.34 6.95
C GLY A 99 -4.29 3.47 5.87
N ALA A 100 -3.12 3.87 5.38
CA ALA A 100 -2.37 3.10 4.39
C ALA A 100 -1.80 1.80 4.99
N ILE A 101 -1.38 1.81 6.26
CA ILE A 101 -0.92 0.60 6.97
C ILE A 101 -2.05 -0.42 7.08
N GLY A 102 -3.26 0.02 7.46
CA GLY A 102 -4.43 -0.85 7.56
C GLY A 102 -4.80 -1.47 6.21
N ALA A 103 -4.91 -0.64 5.17
CA ALA A 103 -5.21 -1.13 3.82
C ALA A 103 -4.15 -2.11 3.29
N ALA A 104 -2.86 -1.84 3.54
CA ALA A 104 -1.77 -2.71 3.14
C ALA A 104 -1.79 -4.05 3.91
N SER A 105 -2.09 -4.01 5.21
CA SER A 105 -2.14 -5.20 6.05
C SER A 105 -3.31 -6.12 5.69
N ASN A 106 -4.48 -5.55 5.40
CA ASN A 106 -5.63 -6.33 4.92
C ASN A 106 -5.33 -7.02 3.58
N SER A 107 -4.66 -6.29 2.68
CA SER A 107 -4.25 -6.84 1.39
C SER A 107 -3.24 -7.98 1.53
N LEU A 108 -2.26 -7.84 2.43
CA LEU A 108 -1.30 -8.91 2.72
C LEU A 108 -1.99 -10.15 3.29
N GLY A 109 -2.96 -9.97 4.20
CA GLY A 109 -3.76 -11.06 4.73
C GLY A 109 -4.59 -11.80 3.68
N ALA A 110 -5.09 -11.08 2.66
CA ALA A 110 -5.82 -11.68 1.55
C ALA A 110 -4.89 -12.44 0.56
N ALA A 111 -3.64 -11.99 0.40
CA ALA A 111 -2.64 -12.66 -0.41
C ALA A 111 -2.14 -13.99 0.20
N VAL A 112 -2.14 -14.09 1.53
CA VAL A 112 -1.66 -15.26 2.29
C VAL A 112 -2.84 -15.98 2.96
N PRO A 113 -3.56 -16.85 2.24
CA PRO A 113 -4.62 -17.65 2.86
C PRO A 113 -4.00 -18.67 3.81
N GLY A 114 -4.09 -18.43 5.13
CA GLY A 114 -3.77 -19.45 6.14
C GLY A 114 -3.06 -19.02 7.42
N THR A 115 -2.79 -17.74 7.66
CA THR A 115 -2.27 -17.31 8.98
C THR A 115 -3.14 -16.23 9.58
N VAL A 116 -3.77 -16.54 10.71
CA VAL A 116 -4.47 -15.62 11.60
C VAL A 116 -3.64 -14.35 11.77
N THR A 117 -4.08 -13.25 11.15
CA THR A 117 -3.56 -11.92 11.47
C THR A 117 -4.15 -11.52 12.81
N VAL A 118 -3.32 -11.47 13.85
CA VAL A 118 -3.68 -10.85 15.13
C VAL A 118 -4.06 -9.40 14.84
N CYS A 119 -5.32 -9.07 15.10
CA CYS A 119 -5.80 -7.69 15.10
C CYS A 119 -5.08 -6.91 16.21
N GLY A 120 -3.96 -6.27 15.87
CA GLY A 120 -3.31 -5.28 16.71
C GLY A 120 -4.09 -3.98 16.73
N ARG A 121 -5.28 -3.99 17.33
CA ARG A 121 -6.03 -2.76 17.65
C ARG A 121 -5.30 -2.04 18.79
N SER A 122 -4.35 -1.16 18.48
CA SER A 122 -3.89 -0.14 19.42
C SER A 122 -4.23 1.25 18.91
N GLY A 123 -5.52 1.57 18.93
CA GLY A 123 -5.94 2.94 19.17
C GLY A 123 -5.63 3.28 20.62
N ARG A 124 -4.47 3.89 20.86
CA ARG A 124 -4.21 4.66 22.08
C ARG A 124 -3.31 5.84 21.73
N SER A 125 -3.95 7.00 21.60
CA SER A 125 -3.33 8.32 21.69
C SER A 125 -2.69 8.48 23.06
N SER A 126 -1.45 8.03 23.21
CA SER A 126 -0.62 8.43 24.34
C SER A 126 -0.12 9.85 24.07
N ARG A 127 -0.87 10.85 24.54
CA ARG A 127 -0.32 12.19 24.75
C ARG A 127 0.82 12.08 25.76
N LEU A 128 2.04 12.05 25.24
CA LEU A 128 3.25 12.23 26.04
C LEU A 128 3.54 13.73 26.13
N ARG A 129 3.22 14.32 27.29
CA ARG A 129 3.80 15.54 27.92
C ARG A 129 2.87 15.96 29.07
N LEU A 130 3.29 16.18 30.32
CA LEU A 130 4.58 16.60 30.86
C LEU A 130 4.81 16.01 32.25
N ARG A 131 6.09 15.75 32.52
CA ARG A 131 6.72 15.69 33.85
C ARG A 131 6.25 16.86 34.73
N ARG A 132 5.87 16.55 35.98
CA ARG A 132 6.34 17.26 37.17
C ARG A 132 6.33 16.26 38.32
N GLY A 133 7.51 16.04 38.90
CA GLY A 133 7.70 15.12 39.99
C GLY A 133 7.66 15.81 41.36
N TRP A 134 7.48 14.95 42.36
CA TRP A 134 7.92 15.03 43.75
C TRP A 134 7.38 16.19 44.60
N ASP A 135 6.49 15.85 45.53
CA ASP A 135 6.69 16.25 46.93
C ASP A 135 6.09 15.19 47.88
N THR A 136 6.96 14.46 48.57
CA THR A 136 6.61 13.59 49.70
C THR A 136 6.76 14.39 50.98
N LYS A 137 5.65 14.74 51.62
CA LYS A 137 5.60 15.05 53.05
C LYS A 137 4.45 14.32 53.70
N ALA A 138 4.78 13.37 54.57
CA ALA A 138 3.98 13.05 55.74
C ALA A 138 4.91 12.41 56.79
N SER A 139 5.48 13.26 57.61
CA SER A 139 6.08 12.94 58.90
C SER A 139 5.03 12.33 59.83
N GLY A 140 5.22 11.08 60.25
CA GLY A 140 4.53 10.49 61.40
C GLY A 140 5.54 10.19 62.49
N ARG A 141 5.46 10.95 63.59
CA ARG A 141 5.96 10.56 64.90
C ARG A 141 4.99 11.09 65.93
#